data_AF-A0A0M9YPV3-F1
#
_entry.id   AF-A0A0M9YPV3-F1
#
_cell.length_a   1.000
_cell.length_b   1.000
_cell.length_c   1.000
_cell.angle_alpha   90.00
_cell.angle_beta   90.00
_cell.angle_gamma   90.00
#
_symmetry.space_group_name_H-M   'P 1'
#
loop_
_entity.id
_entity.type
_entity.pdbx_description
1 polymer ?
#
loop_
_entity_poly.entity_id
_entity_poly.type
_entity_poly.pdbx_seq_one_letter_code
_entity_poly.pdbx_strand_id
1 'polypeptide(L)' 'MPGMGQRMQAAGGCLTAAVGAGAGLAVWSVGVRERFWRFEQAPDWSVLYAELPLMILGGTAAALGCWALLRRLRPRR' A
#
# COMPACT_ATOMS: atom_id res chain seq x y z
N MET A 1 -12.98 -18.27 21.39
CA MET A 1 -12.70 -18.30 19.94
C MET A 1 -13.26 -17.05 19.29
N PRO A 2 -12.52 -16.32 18.45
CA PRO A 2 -13.03 -15.14 17.77
C PRO A 2 -14.20 -15.52 16.85
N GLY A 3 -15.30 -14.75 16.94
CA GLY A 3 -16.51 -14.97 16.15
C GLY A 3 -16.29 -14.71 14.66
N MET A 4 -17.15 -15.27 13.80
CA MET A 4 -17.03 -15.19 12.35
C MET A 4 -16.90 -13.74 11.83
N GLY A 5 -17.67 -12.80 12.40
CA GLY A 5 -17.59 -11.38 12.04
C GLY A 5 -16.22 -10.72 12.35
N GLN A 6 -15.56 -11.12 13.43
CA GLN A 6 -14.22 -10.61 13.77
C GLN A 6 -13.16 -11.14 12.80
N ARG A 7 -13.27 -12.41 12.39
CA ARG A 7 -12.40 -13.02 11.37
C ARG A 7 -12.58 -12.36 10.01
N MET A 8 -13.82 -12.13 9.59
CA MET A 8 -14.13 -11.44 8.33
C MET A 8 -13.58 -10.01 8.32
N GLN A 9 -13.68 -9.30 9.45
CA GLN A 9 -13.11 -7.96 9.58
C GLN A 9 -11.58 -7.97 9.49
N ALA A 10 -10.92 -8.94 10.13
CA ALA A 10 -9.47 -9.09 10.04
C ALA A 10 -9.03 -9.41 8.60
N ALA A 11 -9.71 -10.35 7.93
CA ALA A 11 -9.45 -10.68 6.53
C ALA A 11 -9.65 -9.46 5.61
N GLY A 12 -10.72 -8.68 5.82
CA GLY A 12 -10.95 -7.44 5.07
C GLY A 12 -9.84 -6.40 5.26
N GLY A 13 -9.32 -6.26 6.47
CA GLY A 13 -8.15 -5.40 6.75
C GLY A 13 -6.89 -5.88 6.02
N CYS A 14 -6.59 -7.17 6.08
CA CYS A 14 -5.44 -7.76 5.38
C CYS A 14 -5.53 -7.60 3.85
N LEU A 15 -6.71 -7.84 3.27
CA LEU A 15 -6.94 -7.65 1.84
C LEU A 15 -6.78 -6.18 1.44
N THR A 16 -7.32 -5.25 2.23
CA THR A 16 -7.16 -3.81 1.98
C THR A 16 -5.70 -3.40 2.03
N ALA A 17 -4.94 -3.92 3.01
CA ALA A 17 -3.50 -3.68 3.11
C ALA A 17 -2.74 -4.21 1.89
N ALA A 18 -3.04 -5.43 1.45
CA ALA A 18 -2.42 -6.04 0.28
C ALA A 18 -2.71 -5.24 -1.01
N VAL A 19 -3.96 -4.77 -1.18
CA VAL A 19 -4.34 -3.90 -2.30
C VAL A 19 -3.60 -2.58 -2.24
N GLY A 20 -3.51 -1.96 -1.06
CA GLY A 20 -2.77 -0.70 -0.87
C GLY A 20 -1.28 -0.84 -1.18
N ALA A 21 -0.63 -1.90 -0.69
CA ALA A 21 0.76 -2.23 -1.00
C ALA A 21 0.97 -2.43 -2.50
N GLY A 22 0.10 -3.20 -3.16
CA GLY A 22 0.14 -3.44 -4.59
C GLY A 22 -0.04 -2.17 -5.42
N ALA A 23 -0.96 -1.30 -5.02
CA ALA A 23 -1.15 0.01 -5.66
C ALA A 23 0.08 0.90 -5.51
N GLY A 24 0.67 0.95 -4.31
CA GLY A 24 1.93 1.67 -4.07
C GLY A 24 3.07 1.18 -4.96
N LEU A 25 3.21 -0.14 -5.08
CA LEU A 25 4.20 -0.75 -5.97
C LEU A 25 3.93 -0.45 -7.46
N ALA A 26 2.66 -0.50 -7.88
CA ALA A 26 2.27 -0.17 -9.25
C ALA A 26 2.54 1.29 -9.60
N VAL A 27 2.33 2.22 -8.66
CA VAL A 27 2.68 3.64 -8.83
C VAL A 27 4.20 3.81 -8.89
N TRP A 28 4.95 3.16 -7.99
CA TRP A 28 6.40 3.21 -8.00
C TRP A 28 6.99 2.66 -9.30
N SER A 29 6.39 1.64 -9.90
CA SER A 29 6.87 1.03 -11.15
C SER A 29 6.64 1.91 -12.40
N VAL A 30 5.86 2.99 -12.29
CA VAL A 30 5.74 3.99 -13.36
C VAL A 30 7.10 4.66 -13.56
N GLY A 31 7.61 4.62 -14.80
CA GLY A 31 8.92 5.18 -15.15
C GLY A 31 10.11 4.36 -14.66
N VAL A 32 9.91 3.11 -14.22
CA VAL A 32 10.98 2.26 -13.64
C VAL A 32 12.17 2.07 -14.58
N ARG A 33 11.94 1.99 -15.90
CA ARG A 33 13.00 1.87 -16.91
C ARG A 33 13.93 3.07 -16.91
N GLU A 34 13.37 4.28 -16.85
CA GLU A 34 14.17 5.51 -16.82
C GLU A 34 14.92 5.64 -15.49
N ARG A 35 14.29 5.23 -14.39
CA ARG A 35 14.91 5.24 -13.06
C ARG A 35 16.10 4.28 -12.99
N PHE A 36 15.99 3.07 -13.54
CA PHE A 36 17.11 2.13 -13.64
C PHE A 36 18.20 2.59 -14.61
N TRP A 37 17.83 3.21 -15.74
CA TRP A 37 18.82 3.79 -16.65
C TRP A 37 19.69 4.85 -15.96
N ARG A 38 19.09 5.73 -15.17
CA ARG A 38 19.84 6.72 -14.36
C ARG A 38 20.69 6.04 -13.28
N PHE A 39 20.18 4.98 -12.67
CA PHE A 39 20.91 4.21 -11.65
C PHE A 39 22.18 3.56 -12.21
N GLU A 40 22.16 3.09 -13.45
CA GLU A 40 23.36 2.57 -14.15
C GLU A 40 24.42 3.64 -14.38
N GLN A 41 24.01 4.91 -14.58
CA GLN A 41 24.94 6.02 -14.77
C GLN A 41 25.50 6.55 -13.45
N ALA A 42 24.69 6.59 -12.40
CA ALA A 42 25.08 6.97 -11.04
C ALA A 42 24.21 6.21 -10.03
N PRO A 43 24.77 5.27 -9.24
CA PRO A 43 23.98 4.46 -8.33
C PRO A 43 23.32 5.30 -7.22
N ASP A 44 22.01 5.53 -7.35
CA ASP A 44 21.19 6.16 -6.33
C ASP A 44 20.35 5.12 -5.58
N TRP A 45 20.90 4.66 -4.45
CA TRP A 45 20.30 3.64 -3.60
C TRP A 45 19.00 4.10 -2.90
N SER A 46 18.72 5.41 -2.86
CA SER A 46 17.51 5.94 -2.26
C SER A 46 16.24 5.48 -3.00
N VAL A 47 16.34 5.27 -4.31
CA VAL A 47 15.24 4.76 -5.15
C VAL A 47 14.73 3.41 -4.65
N LEU A 48 15.65 2.53 -4.25
CA LEU A 48 15.32 1.16 -3.83
C LEU A 48 15.02 1.09 -2.33
N TYR A 49 15.77 1.81 -1.50
CA TYR A 49 15.67 1.69 -0.04
C TYR A 49 14.79 2.75 0.63
N ALA A 50 14.50 3.87 -0.04
CA ALA A 50 13.61 4.90 0.48
C ALA A 50 12.31 4.97 -0.34
N GLU A 51 12.38 5.24 -1.64
CA GLU A 51 11.17 5.48 -2.45
C GLU A 51 10.26 4.26 -2.54
N LEU A 52 10.81 3.07 -2.81
CA LEU A 52 10.03 1.84 -2.95
C LEU A 52 9.32 1.47 -1.63
N PRO A 53 10.01 1.39 -0.47
CA PRO A 53 9.34 1.17 0.81
C PRO A 53 8.34 2.27 1.14
N LEU A 54 8.66 3.53 0.86
CA LEU A 54 7.76 4.65 1.10
C LEU A 54 6.47 4.54 0.28
N MET A 55 6.55 4.16 -0.99
CA MET A 55 5.38 3.99 -1.84
C MET A 55 4.52 2.79 -1.41
N ILE A 56 5.14 1.66 -1.04
CA ILE A 56 4.42 0.49 -0.53
C ILE A 56 3.71 0.80 0.80
N LEU A 57 4.44 1.38 1.76
CA LEU A 57 3.90 1.74 3.07
C LEU A 57 2.86 2.86 2.94
N GLY A 58 3.12 3.85 2.10
CA GLY A 58 2.20 4.94 1.80
C GLY A 58 0.90 4.44 1.18
N GLY A 59 0.99 3.57 0.16
CA GLY A 59 -0.19 2.93 -0.45
C GLY A 59 -0.99 2.08 0.54
N THR A 60 -0.30 1.31 1.39
CA THR A 60 -0.93 0.52 2.46
C THR A 60 -1.67 1.41 3.45
N ALA A 61 -1.00 2.45 3.95
CA ALA A 61 -1.56 3.39 4.92
C ALA A 61 -2.75 4.16 4.34
N ALA A 62 -2.66 4.60 3.08
CA ALA A 62 -3.74 5.29 2.39
C ALA A 62 -4.97 4.38 2.22
N ALA A 63 -4.78 3.12 1.80
CA ALA A 63 -5.86 2.17 1.62
C ALA A 63 -6.56 1.85 2.96
N LEU A 64 -5.78 1.59 4.01
CA LEU A 64 -6.31 1.33 5.36
C LEU A 64 -7.01 2.57 5.94
N GLY A 65 -6.45 3.76 5.74
CA GLY A 65 -7.04 5.03 6.15
C GLY A 65 -8.38 5.27 5.46
N CYS A 66 -8.45 5.04 4.15
CA CYS A 66 -9.69 5.14 3.37
C CYS A 66 -10.73 4.11 3.86
N TRP A 67 -10.33 2.86 4.07
CA TRP A 67 -11.23 1.83 4.60
C TRP A 67 -11.75 2.16 6.01
N ALA A 68 -10.88 2.64 6.90
CA ALA A 68 -11.25 3.08 8.24
C ALA A 68 -12.23 4.27 8.18
N LEU A 69 -11.99 5.23 7.28
CA LEU A 69 -12.88 6.37 7.06
C LEU A 69 -14.25 5.92 6.56
N LEU A 70 -14.30 5.09 5.51
CA LEU A 70 -15.57 4.55 4.98
C LEU A 70 -16.35 3.77 6.04
N ARG A 71 -15.66 3.03 6.91
CA ARG A 71 -16.30 2.32 8.03
C ARG A 71 -16.83 3.25 9.11
N ARG A 72 -16.17 4.38 9.37
CA ARG A 72 -16.69 5.41 10.29
C ARG A 72 -17.88 6.15 9.71
N LEU A 73 -17.90 6.38 8.40
CA LEU A 73 -18.95 7.13 7.71
C LEU A 73 -20.18 6.30 7.39
N ARG A 74 -20.09 4.97 7.33
CA ARG A 74 -21.26 4.09 7.19
C ARG A 74 -22.14 4.18 8.45
N PRO A 75 -23.36 4.76 8.39
CA PRO A 75 -24.28 4.71 9.51
C PRO A 75 -24.62 3.24 9.78
N ARG A 76 -24.60 2.83 11.06
CA ARG A 76 -25.21 1.56 11.48
C ARG A 76 -26.71 1.68 11.21
N ARG A 77 -27.16 1.25 10.03
CA ARG A 77 -28.57 0.90 9.78
C ARG A 77 -28.83 -0.49 10.29
#